data_AF-A0A1Z9PT25-F1
#
_entry.id   AF-A0A1Z9PT25-F1
#
_cell.length_a   1.000
_cell.length_b   1.000
_cell.length_c   1.000
_cell.angle_alpha   90.00
_cell.angle_beta   90.00
_cell.angle_gamma   90.00
#
_symmetry.space_group_name_H-M   'P 1'
#
loop_
_entity.id
_entity.type
_entity.pdbx_description
1 polymer ?
#
loop_
_entity_poly.entity_id
_entity_poly.type
_entity_poly.pdbx_seq_one_letter_code
_entity_poly.pdbx_strand_id
1 'polypeptide(L)'
;MKYTKSIIAVMSLNLLLVFLMIFVANKTREIEKNNNNLKLEISKINENLKINEIEFTFHKNTSYLKKLYSLYFNETNSNKLPQVISFKQLSKDEKIINLVKIRD
;
A
#
# COMPACT_ATOMS: atom_id res chain seq x y z
N MET A 1 26.41 60.09 6.73
CA MET A 1 27.52 59.16 6.40
C MET A 1 27.48 58.85 4.90
N LYS A 2 28.63 58.81 4.22
CA LYS A 2 28.70 58.63 2.75
C LYS A 2 28.11 57.30 2.23
N TYR A 3 27.91 56.30 3.09
CA TYR A 3 27.51 54.94 2.69
C TYR A 3 26.09 54.53 3.09
N THR A 4 25.32 55.41 3.74
CA THR A 4 24.01 55.05 4.32
C THR A 4 23.02 54.51 3.27
N LYS A 5 23.03 55.06 2.05
CA LYS A 5 22.16 54.60 0.95
C LYS A 5 22.48 53.16 0.52
N SER A 6 23.76 52.84 0.38
CA SER A 6 24.22 51.50 -0.01
C SER A 6 23.90 50.47 1.08
N ILE A 7 24.06 50.83 2.36
CA ILE A 7 23.73 49.96 3.50
C ILE A 7 22.24 49.62 3.49
N ILE A 8 21.38 50.62 3.30
CA ILE A 8 19.92 50.42 3.23
C ILE A 8 19.56 49.50 2.05
N ALA A 9 20.15 49.71 0.88
CA ALA A 9 19.88 48.88 -0.29
C ALA A 9 20.24 47.39 -0.07
N VAL A 10 21.42 47.12 0.51
CA VAL A 10 21.85 45.75 0.85
C VAL A 10 20.94 45.12 1.90
N MET A 11 20.52 45.91 2.89
CA MET A 11 19.62 45.46 3.95
C MET A 11 18.23 45.12 3.42
N SER A 12 17.68 45.94 2.52
CA SER A 12 16.42 45.66 1.82
C SER A 12 16.51 44.43 0.92
N LEU A 13 17.63 44.25 0.20
CA LEU A 13 17.86 43.07 -0.64
C LEU A 13 17.92 41.78 0.19
N ASN A 14 18.63 41.80 1.32
CA ASN A 14 18.69 40.66 2.23
C ASN A 14 17.31 40.32 2.79
N LEU A 15 16.52 41.32 3.15
CA LEU A 15 15.16 41.10 3.64
C LEU A 15 14.28 40.44 2.55
N LEU A 16 14.39 40.91 1.31
CA LEU A 16 13.68 40.32 0.16
C LEU A 16 14.09 38.86 -0.09
N LEU A 17 15.39 38.56 0.02
CA LEU A 17 15.91 37.19 -0.09
C LEU A 17 15.33 36.26 0.98
N VAL A 18 15.23 36.72 2.23
CA VAL A 18 14.62 35.93 3.31
C VAL A 18 13.15 35.59 2.99
N PHE A 19 12.37 36.57 2.53
CA PHE A 19 10.97 36.32 2.14
C PHE A 19 10.86 35.35 0.97
N LEU A 20 11.74 35.45 -0.03
CA LEU A 20 11.78 34.50 -1.15
C LEU A 20 12.12 33.08 -0.67
N MET A 21 13.10 32.93 0.23
CA MET A 21 13.44 31.61 0.79
C MET A 21 12.27 30.99 1.56
N ILE A 22 11.58 31.78 2.38
CA ILE A 22 10.39 31.30 3.11
C ILE A 22 9.29 30.87 2.14
N PHE A 23 9.07 31.64 1.08
CA PHE A 23 8.08 31.30 0.05
C PHE A 23 8.42 29.99 -0.67
N VAL A 24 9.67 29.83 -1.11
CA VAL A 24 10.14 28.61 -1.76
C VAL A 24 10.04 27.42 -0.81
N ALA A 25 10.51 27.56 0.44
CA ALA A 25 10.44 26.50 1.43
C ALA A 25 9.00 26.01 1.68
N ASN A 26 8.05 26.94 1.76
CA ASN A 26 6.64 26.59 1.94
C ASN A 26 6.09 25.81 0.74
N LYS A 27 6.40 26.26 -0.49
CA LYS A 27 5.98 25.56 -1.71
C LYS A 27 6.64 24.20 -1.87
N THR A 28 7.92 24.08 -1.56
CA THR A 28 8.64 22.81 -1.58
C THR A 28 8.03 21.82 -0.59
N ARG A 29 7.66 22.26 0.63
CA ARG A 29 7.04 21.39 1.63
C ARG A 29 5.65 20.88 1.20
N GLU A 30 4.86 21.73 0.54
CA GLU A 30 3.59 21.33 -0.04
C GLU A 30 3.77 20.25 -1.12
N ILE A 31 4.73 20.46 -2.02
CA ILE A 31 5.09 19.49 -3.08
C ILE A 31 5.59 18.17 -2.47
N GLU A 32 6.46 18.23 -1.46
CA GLU A 32 6.98 17.04 -0.79
C GLU A 32 5.86 16.20 -0.18
N LYS A 33 4.91 16.85 0.52
CA LYS A 33 3.76 16.17 1.11
C LYS A 33 2.90 15.49 0.03
N ASN A 34 2.62 16.21 -1.06
CA ASN A 34 1.82 15.67 -2.15
C ASN A 34 2.52 14.49 -2.85
N ASN A 35 3.83 14.59 -3.07
CA ASN A 35 4.63 13.49 -3.63
C ASN A 35 4.61 12.25 -2.73
N ASN A 36 4.74 12.43 -1.41
CA ASN A 36 4.68 11.32 -0.47
C ASN A 36 3.29 10.65 -0.49
N ASN A 37 2.22 11.43 -0.53
CA ASN A 37 0.85 10.90 -0.65
C ASN A 37 0.66 10.14 -1.96
N LEU A 38 1.09 10.70 -3.09
CA LEU A 38 1.02 10.03 -4.39
C LEU A 38 1.80 8.71 -4.39
N LYS A 39 2.98 8.68 -3.75
CA LYS A 39 3.76 7.44 -3.62
C LYS A 39 3.00 6.35 -2.86
N LEU A 40 2.31 6.72 -1.78
CA LEU A 40 1.47 5.79 -1.02
C LEU A 40 0.28 5.29 -1.84
N GLU A 41 -0.40 6.19 -2.57
CA GLU A 41 -1.52 5.82 -3.44
C GLU A 41 -1.08 4.87 -4.56
N ILE A 42 0.04 5.17 -5.22
CA ILE A 42 0.63 4.29 -6.24
C ILE A 42 0.96 2.91 -5.65
N SER A 43 1.54 2.86 -4.45
CA SER A 43 1.84 1.59 -3.78
C SER A 43 0.57 0.77 -3.53
N LYS A 44 -0.50 1.42 -3.03
CA LYS A 44 -1.78 0.77 -2.76
C LYS A 44 -2.43 0.24 -4.05
N ILE A 45 -2.40 1.02 -5.12
CA ILE A 45 -2.93 0.58 -6.42
C ILE A 45 -2.12 -0.61 -6.94
N ASN A 46 -0.79 -0.58 -6.80
CA ASN A 46 0.08 -1.67 -7.24
C ASN A 46 -0.17 -2.97 -6.46
N GLU A 47 -0.41 -2.89 -5.15
CA GLU A 47 -0.81 -4.07 -4.35
C GLU A 47 -2.14 -4.64 -4.82
N ASN A 48 -3.13 -3.79 -5.07
CA ASN A 48 -4.42 -4.22 -5.60
C ASN A 48 -4.28 -4.87 -7.00
N LEU A 49 -3.44 -4.32 -7.87
CA LEU A 49 -3.17 -4.91 -9.19
C LEU A 49 -2.54 -6.31 -9.08
N LYS A 50 -1.59 -6.50 -8.16
CA LYS A 50 -1.00 -7.82 -7.89
C LYS A 50 -2.04 -8.83 -7.41
N ILE A 51 -2.93 -8.42 -6.50
CA ILE A 51 -4.03 -9.26 -6.03
C ILE A 51 -4.95 -9.63 -7.20
N ASN A 52 -5.33 -8.64 -8.02
CA ASN A 52 -6.19 -8.86 -9.18
C ASN A 52 -5.54 -9.81 -10.21
N GLU A 53 -4.24 -9.70 -10.42
CA GLU A 53 -3.49 -10.59 -11.32
C GLU A 53 -3.48 -12.04 -10.81
N ILE A 54 -3.28 -12.21 -9.49
CA ILE A 54 -3.36 -13.52 -8.83
C ILE A 54 -4.78 -14.09 -8.97
N GLU A 55 -5.80 -13.31 -8.63
CA GLU A 55 -7.21 -13.70 -8.76
C GLU A 55 -7.53 -14.11 -10.20
N PHE A 56 -7.17 -13.28 -11.17
CA PHE A 56 -7.35 -13.57 -12.59
C PHE A 56 -6.66 -14.87 -13.03
N THR A 57 -5.43 -15.10 -12.58
CA THR A 57 -4.67 -16.31 -12.88
C THR A 57 -5.36 -17.54 -12.32
N PHE A 58 -5.86 -17.48 -11.08
CA PHE A 58 -6.62 -18.57 -10.47
C PHE A 58 -7.97 -18.80 -11.15
N HIS A 59 -8.68 -17.74 -11.55
CA HIS A 59 -9.92 -17.86 -12.32
C HIS A 59 -9.71 -18.41 -13.73
N LYS A 60 -8.51 -18.27 -14.30
CA LYS A 60 -8.17 -18.93 -15.58
C LYS A 60 -7.69 -20.37 -15.41
N ASN A 61 -7.31 -20.79 -14.21
CA ASN A 61 -6.87 -22.15 -13.95
C ASN A 61 -8.07 -23.09 -13.76
N THR A 62 -8.39 -23.86 -14.79
CA THR A 62 -9.51 -24.82 -14.77
C THR A 62 -9.40 -25.87 -13.65
N SER A 63 -8.19 -26.28 -13.28
CA SER A 63 -7.98 -27.25 -12.20
C SER A 63 -8.30 -26.65 -10.83
N TYR A 64 -7.87 -25.39 -10.62
CA TYR A 64 -8.25 -24.61 -9.44
C TYR A 64 -9.77 -24.42 -9.37
N LEU A 65 -10.40 -24.01 -10.47
CA LEU A 65 -11.86 -23.84 -10.53
C LEU A 65 -12.62 -25.15 -10.25
N LYS A 66 -12.18 -26.29 -10.80
CA LYS A 66 -12.77 -27.60 -10.50
C LYS A 66 -12.64 -27.95 -9.02
N LYS A 67 -11.48 -27.67 -8.42
CA LYS A 67 -11.25 -27.89 -6.98
C LYS A 67 -12.11 -26.97 -6.13
N LEU A 68 -12.21 -25.68 -6.49
CA LEU A 68 -13.06 -24.70 -5.83
C LEU A 68 -14.54 -25.13 -5.90
N TYR A 69 -15.02 -25.52 -7.09
CA TYR A 69 -16.36 -26.05 -7.27
C TYR A 69 -16.60 -27.29 -6.39
N SER A 70 -15.64 -28.22 -6.35
CA SER A 70 -15.78 -29.41 -5.48
C SER A 70 -15.86 -29.05 -3.99
N LEU A 71 -15.08 -28.08 -3.51
CA LEU A 71 -15.13 -27.68 -2.10
C LEU A 71 -16.45 -27.01 -1.72
N TYR A 72 -17.01 -26.17 -2.59
CA TYR A 72 -18.25 -25.44 -2.31
C TYR A 72 -19.52 -26.22 -2.64
N PHE A 73 -19.48 -27.14 -3.61
CA PHE A 73 -20.68 -27.78 -4.16
C PHE A 73 -20.69 -29.31 -4.04
N ASN A 74 -19.56 -30.02 -3.88
CA ASN A 74 -19.60 -31.50 -3.74
C ASN A 74 -20.09 -31.97 -2.36
N GLU A 75 -20.16 -31.11 -1.35
CA GLU A 75 -20.73 -31.51 -0.04
C GLU A 75 -22.27 -31.59 -0.04
N THR A 76 -22.94 -31.27 -1.15
CA THR A 76 -24.40 -31.44 -1.26
C THR A 76 -24.86 -32.90 -1.46
N ASN A 77 -23.95 -33.83 -1.76
CA ASN A 77 -24.26 -35.25 -2.00
C ASN A 77 -23.75 -36.23 -0.92
N SER A 78 -23.21 -35.71 0.19
CA SER A 78 -22.85 -36.50 1.37
C SER A 78 -23.65 -35.96 2.54
N ASN A 79 -24.41 -36.82 3.23
CA ASN A 79 -25.24 -36.52 4.40
C ASN A 79 -24.43 -36.09 5.65
N LYS A 80 -23.39 -35.28 5.50
CA LYS A 80 -22.61 -34.67 6.56
C LYS A 80 -22.50 -33.20 6.23
N LEU A 81 -23.24 -32.36 6.97
CA LEU A 81 -23.09 -30.92 6.88
C LEU A 81 -21.61 -30.55 6.96
N PRO A 82 -21.12 -29.60 6.14
CA PRO A 82 -19.83 -28.96 6.36
C PRO A 82 -19.80 -28.49 7.81
N GLN A 83 -18.91 -29.06 8.61
CA GLN A 83 -18.56 -28.45 9.87
C GLN A 83 -17.78 -27.19 9.47
N VAL A 84 -18.49 -26.07 9.30
CA VAL A 84 -17.90 -24.75 9.09
C VAL A 84 -17.07 -24.46 10.34
N ILE A 85 -15.78 -24.79 10.28
CA ILE A 85 -14.85 -24.55 11.37
C ILE A 85 -14.69 -23.04 11.44
N SER A 86 -15.26 -22.43 12.48
CA SER A 86 -15.06 -21.01 12.74
C SER A 86 -13.57 -20.74 12.89
N PHE A 87 -13.07 -19.62 12.39
CA PHE A 87 -11.67 -19.19 12.56
C PHE A 87 -11.20 -19.23 14.03
N LYS A 88 -12.14 -19.13 14.99
CA LYS A 88 -11.87 -19.33 16.43
C LYS A 88 -11.41 -20.73 16.81
N GLN A 89 -11.78 -21.78 16.07
CA GLN A 89 -11.38 -23.17 16.31
C GLN A 89 -10.01 -23.49 15.70
N LEU A 90 -9.67 -22.89 14.55
CA LEU A 90 -8.34 -23.02 13.92
C LEU A 90 -7.20 -22.45 14.79
N SER A 91 -7.51 -21.46 15.64
CA SER A 91 -6.55 -20.88 16.57
C SER A 91 -6.14 -21.81 17.73
N LYS A 92 -6.86 -22.93 17.95
CA LYS A 92 -6.56 -23.85 19.06
C LYS A 92 -5.69 -25.05 18.66
N ASP A 93 -5.67 -25.42 17.39
CA ASP A 93 -4.88 -26.54 16.88
C ASP A 93 -3.61 -26.01 16.19
N GLU A 94 -2.67 -25.54 17.00
CA GLU A 94 -1.33 -25.09 16.57
C GLU A 94 -0.49 -26.17 15.86
N LYS A 95 -0.96 -27.43 15.81
CA LYS A 95 -0.16 -28.57 15.33
C LYS A 95 -0.19 -28.83 13.82
N ILE A 96 -1.04 -28.17 13.03
CA ILE A 96 -1.19 -28.51 11.58
C ILE A 96 -0.42 -27.55 10.65
N ILE A 97 0.09 -26.41 11.16
CA ILE A 97 0.81 -25.44 10.33
C ILE A 97 2.31 -25.81 10.25
N ASN A 98 2.61 -27.01 9.76
CA ASN A 98 3.89 -27.23 9.07
C ASN A 98 3.75 -26.61 7.69
N LEU A 99 3.99 -25.30 7.62
CA LEU A 99 4.15 -24.59 6.35
C LEU A 99 5.22 -25.33 5.55
N VAL A 100 4.81 -25.81 4.37
CA VAL A 100 5.70 -26.33 3.34
C VAL A 100 6.80 -25.29 3.11
N LYS A 101 7.99 -25.58 3.63
CA LYS A 101 9.23 -24.85 3.35
C LYS A 101 9.50 -25.02 1.85
N ILE A 102 9.12 -24.03 1.06
CA ILE A 102 9.53 -23.93 -0.33
C ILE A 102 11.04 -23.70 -0.31
N ARG A 103 11.77 -24.66 -0.90
CA ARG A 103 13.23 -24.72 -0.97
C ARG A 103 13.73 -23.72 -2.03
N ASP A 104 14.88 -23.12 -1.70
CA ASP A 104 15.63 -22.10 -2.47
C ASP A 104 15.82 -22.42 -3.96
#